data_AF-A0AA42HN15-F1
#
_entry.id   AF-A0AA42HN15-F1
#
_cell.length_a   1.000
_cell.length_b   1.000
_cell.length_c   1.000
_cell.angle_alpha   90.00
_cell.angle_beta   90.00
_cell.angle_gamma   90.00
#
_symmetry.space_group_name_H-M   'P 1'
#
loop_
_entity.id
_entity.type
_entity.pdbx_description
1 polymer ?
#
loop_
_entity_poly.entity_id
_entity_poly.type
_entity_poly.pdbx_seq_one_letter_code
_entity_poly.pdbx_strand_id
1 'polypeptide(L)'
;MQEIMRAIYDVVDENGATKIAQSASFSSRTLLSQKANPDYDSHKMNVEELHRIMDFTKDLRPLKAWAEFFGFDLVPRSVEPADSLANATLALASEAADVTKAAIEALEDGVVTRIEAKRIEREGEEAKKKIDIVIETARAKVGSR
;
A
#
# COMPACT_ATOMS: atom_id res chain seq x y z
N MET A 1 1.45 -15.77 10.62
CA MET A 1 2.90 -15.76 10.92
C MET A 1 3.72 -16.67 10.03
N GLN A 2 3.36 -17.96 9.82
CA GLN A 2 4.13 -18.84 8.93
C GLN A 2 4.20 -18.33 7.48
N GLU A 3 3.09 -17.85 6.92
CA GLU A 3 3.06 -17.27 5.56
C GLU A 3 3.99 -16.06 5.40
N ILE A 4 4.10 -15.22 6.42
CA ILE A 4 5.02 -14.06 6.41
C ILE A 4 6.47 -14.55 6.40
N MET A 5 6.82 -15.50 7.27
CA MET A 5 8.19 -16.05 7.33
C MET A 5 8.57 -16.77 6.04
N ARG A 6 7.62 -17.48 5.43
CA ARG A 6 7.82 -18.12 4.13
C ARG A 6 8.05 -17.10 3.02
N ALA A 7 7.24 -16.04 2.96
CA ALA A 7 7.46 -14.97 1.99
C ALA A 7 8.84 -14.31 2.15
N ILE A 8 9.33 -14.13 3.39
CA ILE A 8 10.68 -13.63 3.64
C ILE A 8 11.74 -14.59 3.10
N TYR A 9 11.59 -15.88 3.38
CA TYR A 9 12.50 -16.92 2.87
C TYR A 9 12.56 -16.92 1.34
N ASP A 10 11.40 -16.94 0.68
CA ASP A 10 11.29 -16.97 -0.78
C ASP A 10 11.96 -15.75 -1.42
N VAL A 11 11.77 -14.55 -0.85
CA VAL A 11 12.46 -13.33 -1.32
C VAL A 11 13.97 -13.47 -1.22
N VAL A 12 14.49 -13.99 -0.11
CA VAL A 12 15.93 -14.13 0.14
C VAL A 12 16.56 -15.20 -0.76
N ASP A 13 15.87 -16.31 -0.97
CA ASP A 13 16.34 -17.41 -1.80
C ASP A 13 16.36 -17.00 -3.29
N GLU A 14 15.24 -16.48 -3.80
CA GLU A 14 15.07 -16.17 -5.22
C GLU A 14 15.88 -14.95 -5.68
N ASN A 15 16.07 -13.94 -4.83
CA ASN A 15 16.88 -12.75 -5.15
C ASN A 15 18.38 -12.94 -4.83
N GLY A 16 18.76 -14.09 -4.27
CA GLY A 16 20.13 -14.48 -3.98
C GLY A 16 20.69 -13.87 -2.69
N ALA A 17 20.70 -14.68 -1.63
CA ALA A 17 21.15 -14.31 -0.29
C ALA A 17 22.52 -13.62 -0.23
N THR A 18 23.48 -13.98 -1.08
CA THR A 18 24.81 -13.34 -1.10
C THR A 18 24.73 -11.87 -1.47
N LYS A 19 23.95 -11.54 -2.51
CA LYS A 19 23.81 -10.16 -3.01
C LYS A 19 23.08 -9.31 -1.97
N ILE A 20 21.99 -9.85 -1.42
CA ILE A 20 21.20 -9.19 -0.39
C ILE A 20 22.06 -8.94 0.85
N ALA A 21 22.83 -9.92 1.32
CA ALA A 21 23.65 -9.73 2.53
C ALA A 21 24.67 -8.58 2.36
N GLN A 22 25.31 -8.48 1.19
CA GLN A 22 26.27 -7.43 0.88
C GLN A 22 25.60 -6.05 0.77
N SER A 23 24.47 -5.95 0.06
CA SER A 23 23.82 -4.66 -0.22
C SER A 23 22.91 -4.17 0.91
N ALA A 24 22.21 -5.07 1.59
CA ALA A 24 21.32 -4.77 2.71
C ALA A 24 22.03 -4.74 4.08
N SER A 25 23.38 -4.73 4.08
CA SER A 25 24.22 -4.56 5.28
C SER A 25 23.99 -5.63 6.36
N PHE A 26 24.05 -6.91 5.97
CA PHE A 26 24.14 -8.05 6.90
C PHE A 26 25.61 -8.46 7.07
N SER A 27 25.95 -8.99 8.25
CA SER A 27 27.33 -9.41 8.54
C SER A 27 27.80 -10.63 7.73
N SER A 28 26.88 -11.49 7.30
CA SER A 28 27.18 -12.61 6.42
C SER A 28 25.93 -13.13 5.69
N ARG A 29 26.16 -13.80 4.56
CA ARG A 29 25.13 -14.59 3.85
C ARG A 29 24.48 -15.64 4.77
N THR A 30 25.30 -16.35 5.55
CA THR A 30 24.83 -17.43 6.43
C THR A 30 23.87 -16.91 7.49
N LEU A 31 24.19 -15.77 8.12
CA LEU A 31 23.31 -15.15 9.11
C LEU A 31 21.98 -14.72 8.47
N LEU A 32 22.01 -14.14 7.27
CA LEU A 32 20.79 -13.79 6.55
C LEU A 32 19.93 -15.04 6.26
N SER A 33 20.52 -16.11 5.73
CA SER A 33 19.81 -17.36 5.46
C SER A 33 19.20 -17.97 6.74
N GLN A 34 19.92 -17.92 7.87
CA GLN A 34 19.41 -18.37 9.16
C GLN A 34 18.24 -17.50 9.66
N LYS A 35 18.33 -16.17 9.47
CA LYS A 35 17.27 -15.23 9.84
C LYS A 35 16.01 -15.36 9.00
N ALA A 36 16.16 -15.68 7.72
CA ALA A 36 15.06 -15.86 6.78
C ALA A 36 14.40 -17.23 6.91
N ASN A 37 15.11 -18.23 7.45
CA ASN A 37 14.60 -19.58 7.55
C ASN A 37 13.45 -19.69 8.57
N PRO A 38 12.23 -20.06 8.16
CA PRO A 38 11.08 -20.22 9.07
C PRO A 38 11.29 -21.30 10.13
N ASP A 39 12.13 -22.30 9.86
CA ASP A 39 12.41 -23.43 10.74
C ASP A 39 13.57 -23.17 11.72
N TYR A 40 14.23 -22.01 11.63
CA TYR A 40 15.36 -21.67 12.49
C TYR A 40 14.95 -20.71 13.62
N ASP A 41 15.10 -21.15 14.87
CA ASP A 41 14.51 -20.45 16.01
C ASP A 41 15.42 -19.44 16.72
N SER A 42 16.72 -19.44 16.45
CA SER A 42 17.67 -18.63 17.22
C SER A 42 17.83 -17.19 16.71
N HIS A 43 18.08 -17.00 15.42
CA HIS A 43 18.32 -15.68 14.85
C HIS A 43 17.04 -15.17 14.19
N LYS A 44 16.24 -14.38 14.90
CA LYS A 44 15.04 -13.78 14.31
C LYS A 44 15.38 -12.56 13.46
N MET A 45 14.62 -12.36 12.39
CA MET A 45 14.68 -11.16 11.57
C MET A 45 13.93 -10.03 12.26
N ASN A 46 14.54 -8.84 12.32
CA ASN A 46 13.87 -7.64 12.82
C ASN A 46 13.26 -6.81 11.67
N VAL A 47 12.48 -5.79 12.02
CA VAL A 47 11.76 -4.96 11.04
C VAL A 47 12.71 -4.13 10.17
N GLU A 48 13.81 -3.62 10.72
CA GLU A 48 14.81 -2.85 9.96
C GLU A 48 15.55 -3.72 8.93
N GLU A 49 15.88 -4.95 9.29
CA GLU A 49 16.44 -5.98 8.41
C GLU A 49 15.46 -6.30 7.28
N LEU A 50 14.19 -6.56 7.61
CA LEU A 50 13.14 -6.83 6.63
C LEU A 50 12.95 -5.65 5.67
N HIS A 51 12.94 -4.42 6.19
CA HIS A 51 12.85 -3.21 5.37
C HIS A 51 14.00 -3.10 4.37
N ARG A 52 15.25 -3.31 4.82
CA ARG A 52 16.42 -3.26 3.93
C ARG A 52 16.38 -4.33 2.83
N ILE A 53 15.88 -5.53 3.15
CA ILE A 53 15.68 -6.59 2.14
C ILE A 53 14.67 -6.13 1.09
N MET A 54 13.47 -5.72 1.51
CA MET A 54 12.40 -5.29 0.60
C MET A 54 12.80 -4.07 -0.23
N ASP A 55 13.54 -3.11 0.35
CA ASP A 55 14.00 -1.94 -0.37
C ASP A 55 15.07 -2.28 -1.42
N PHE A 56 15.97 -3.22 -1.12
CA PHE A 56 17.00 -3.65 -2.07
C PHE A 56 16.42 -4.51 -3.19
N THR A 57 15.60 -5.52 -2.87
CA THR A 57 15.05 -6.45 -3.86
C THR A 57 13.87 -5.85 -4.63
N LYS A 58 13.23 -4.80 -4.08
CA LYS A 58 11.93 -4.27 -4.51
C LYS A 58 10.81 -5.34 -4.50
N ASP A 59 11.05 -6.45 -3.80
CA ASP A 59 10.11 -7.54 -3.66
C ASP A 59 9.31 -7.37 -2.37
N LEU A 60 8.05 -6.96 -2.54
CA LEU A 60 7.13 -6.63 -1.44
C LEU A 60 6.23 -7.81 -1.04
N ARG A 61 6.53 -9.05 -1.48
CA ARG A 61 5.80 -10.25 -1.04
C ARG A 61 5.68 -10.36 0.49
N PRO A 62 6.70 -10.06 1.31
CA PRO A 62 6.57 -10.08 2.76
C PRO A 62 5.55 -9.06 3.28
N LEU A 63 5.53 -7.85 2.71
CA LEU A 63 4.56 -6.82 3.07
C LEU A 63 3.13 -7.22 2.68
N LYS A 64 2.96 -7.85 1.50
CA LYS A 64 1.67 -8.37 1.04
C LYS A 64 1.15 -9.47 1.97
N ALA A 65 1.99 -10.46 2.29
CA ALA A 65 1.66 -11.54 3.21
C ALA A 65 1.30 -11.01 4.60
N TRP A 66 1.93 -9.92 5.03
CA TRP A 66 1.62 -9.27 6.31
C TRP A 66 0.25 -8.57 6.29
N ALA A 67 -0.09 -7.87 5.21
CA ALA A 67 -1.42 -7.28 5.04
C ALA A 67 -2.52 -8.36 5.03
N GLU A 68 -2.33 -9.40 4.23
CA GLU A 68 -3.26 -10.54 4.09
C GLU A 68 -3.47 -11.25 5.44
N PHE A 69 -2.43 -11.39 6.26
CA PHE A 69 -2.53 -12.00 7.59
C PHE A 69 -3.54 -11.29 8.50
N PHE A 70 -3.74 -9.99 8.32
CA PHE A 70 -4.71 -9.20 9.07
C PHE A 70 -6.02 -8.95 8.31
N GLY A 71 -6.20 -9.58 7.14
CA GLY A 71 -7.39 -9.39 6.30
C GLY A 71 -7.41 -8.05 5.55
N PHE A 72 -6.25 -7.44 5.31
CA PHE A 72 -6.12 -6.24 4.49
C PHE A 72 -5.55 -6.57 3.11
N ASP A 73 -6.02 -5.84 2.10
CA ASP A 73 -5.40 -5.82 0.78
C ASP A 73 -4.29 -4.76 0.72
N LEU A 74 -3.12 -5.15 0.22
CA LEU A 74 -2.03 -4.21 -0.08
C LEU A 74 -2.23 -3.62 -1.47
N VAL A 75 -2.65 -2.36 -1.54
CA VAL A 75 -2.82 -1.62 -2.81
C VAL A 75 -1.66 -0.63 -2.99
N PRO A 76 -0.87 -0.74 -4.07
CA PRO A 76 0.15 0.26 -4.39
C PRO A 76 -0.48 1.65 -4.56
N ARG A 77 0.11 2.66 -3.93
CA ARG A 77 -0.28 4.05 -4.17
C ARG A 77 0.29 4.48 -5.52
N SER A 78 -0.53 4.52 -6.57
CA SER A 78 -0.21 5.13 -7.85
C SER A 78 -1.03 6.41 -8.03
N VAL A 79 -0.58 7.48 -7.38
CA VAL A 79 -1.26 8.77 -7.43
C VAL A 79 -0.32 9.74 -8.13
N GLU A 80 -0.58 9.99 -9.40
CA GLU A 80 0.14 11.03 -10.13
C GLU A 80 -0.41 12.39 -9.70
N PRO A 81 0.47 13.36 -9.37
CA PRO A 81 0.03 14.71 -9.07
C PRO A 81 -0.59 15.34 -10.32
N ALA A 82 -1.59 16.18 -10.13
CA ALA A 82 -2.16 16.99 -11.21
C ALA A 82 -1.25 18.20 -11.49
N ASP A 83 -1.31 18.72 -12.72
CA ASP A 83 -0.55 19.93 -13.11
C ASP A 83 -0.94 21.16 -12.25
N SER A 84 -2.21 21.25 -11.89
CA SER A 84 -2.82 22.38 -11.17
C SER A 84 -3.53 21.91 -9.92
N LEU A 85 -3.11 22.48 -8.77
CA LEU A 85 -3.76 22.24 -7.48
C LEU A 85 -5.20 22.77 -7.48
N ALA A 86 -5.45 23.88 -8.18
CA ALA A 86 -6.80 24.42 -8.32
C ALA A 86 -7.70 23.43 -9.09
N ASN A 87 -7.22 22.87 -10.20
CA ASN A 87 -7.99 21.91 -10.99
C ASN A 87 -8.24 20.61 -10.22
N ALA A 88 -7.22 20.11 -9.49
CA ALA A 88 -7.37 18.95 -8.62
C ALA A 88 -8.44 19.18 -7.54
N THR A 89 -8.44 20.36 -6.93
CA THR A 89 -9.41 20.73 -5.89
C THR A 89 -10.83 20.87 -6.44
N LEU A 90 -10.98 21.45 -7.64
CA LEU A 90 -12.28 21.52 -8.32
C LEU A 90 -12.81 20.13 -8.71
N ALA A 91 -11.93 19.24 -9.20
CA ALA A 91 -12.29 17.86 -9.51
C ALA A 91 -12.77 17.10 -8.26
N LEU A 92 -12.08 17.28 -7.12
CA LEU A 92 -12.53 16.74 -5.83
C LEU A 92 -13.91 17.30 -5.43
N ALA A 93 -14.13 18.61 -5.58
CA ALA A 93 -15.40 19.23 -5.23
C ALA A 93 -16.57 18.68 -6.08
N SER A 94 -16.33 18.44 -7.37
CA SER A 94 -17.30 17.79 -8.26
C SER A 94 -17.65 16.40 -7.76
N GLU A 95 -16.64 15.58 -7.48
CA GLU A 95 -16.84 14.19 -7.03
C GLU A 95 -17.55 14.12 -5.67
N ALA A 96 -17.23 15.03 -4.75
CA ALA A 96 -17.93 15.16 -3.48
C ALA A 96 -19.42 15.54 -3.67
N ALA A 97 -19.73 16.35 -4.69
CA ALA A 97 -21.10 16.67 -5.04
C ALA A 97 -21.85 15.45 -5.62
N ASP A 98 -21.17 14.61 -6.41
CA ASP A 98 -21.75 13.37 -6.94
C ASP A 98 -22.07 12.36 -5.82
N VAL A 99 -21.16 12.19 -4.84
CA VAL A 99 -21.43 11.42 -3.61
C VAL A 99 -22.65 11.98 -2.87
N THR A 100 -22.70 13.30 -2.69
CA THR A 100 -23.79 13.99 -1.99
C THR A 100 -25.12 13.76 -2.69
N LYS A 101 -25.14 13.89 -4.02
CA LYS A 101 -26.33 13.65 -4.83
C LYS A 101 -26.79 12.19 -4.72
N ALA A 102 -25.89 11.22 -4.87
CA ALA A 102 -26.22 9.81 -4.75
C ALA A 102 -26.79 9.45 -3.37
N ALA A 103 -26.26 10.05 -2.30
CA ALA A 103 -26.74 9.84 -0.94
C ALA A 103 -28.13 10.48 -0.70
N ILE A 104 -28.36 11.70 -1.19
CA ILE A 104 -29.66 12.37 -1.05
C ILE A 104 -30.74 11.62 -1.84
N GLU A 105 -30.45 11.24 -3.09
CA GLU A 105 -31.37 10.46 -3.94
C GLU A 105 -31.74 9.12 -3.27
N ALA A 106 -30.76 8.41 -2.71
CA ALA A 106 -30.99 7.14 -2.00
C ALA A 106 -31.78 7.26 -0.69
N LEU A 107 -31.98 8.47 -0.17
CA LEU A 107 -32.71 8.72 1.05
C LEU A 107 -34.13 9.25 0.79
N GLU A 108 -34.52 9.48 -0.47
CA GLU A 108 -35.82 10.06 -0.83
C GLU A 108 -37.02 9.22 -0.36
N ASP A 109 -36.89 7.88 -0.39
CA ASP A 109 -37.92 6.95 0.07
C ASP A 109 -37.67 6.40 1.49
N GLY A 110 -36.59 6.85 2.13
CA GLY A 110 -36.18 6.46 3.48
C GLY A 110 -35.51 5.08 3.58
N VAL A 111 -35.24 4.37 2.47
CA VAL A 111 -34.64 3.04 2.48
C VAL A 111 -33.52 2.92 1.44
N VAL A 112 -32.27 2.86 1.92
CA VAL A 112 -31.13 2.61 1.03
C VAL A 112 -31.10 1.15 0.57
N THR A 113 -31.29 0.94 -0.72
CA THR A 113 -31.20 -0.38 -1.36
C THR A 113 -29.75 -0.80 -1.60
N ARG A 114 -29.51 -2.08 -1.92
CA ARG A 114 -28.17 -2.57 -2.28
C ARG A 114 -27.59 -1.89 -3.52
N ILE A 115 -28.44 -1.45 -4.45
CA ILE A 115 -27.98 -0.82 -5.70
C ILE A 115 -27.51 0.61 -5.38
N GLU A 116 -28.26 1.33 -4.55
CA GLU A 116 -27.89 2.68 -4.11
C GLU A 116 -26.65 2.67 -3.23
N ALA A 117 -26.56 1.71 -2.29
CA ALA A 117 -25.35 1.53 -1.48
C ALA A 117 -24.11 1.34 -2.36
N LYS A 118 -24.19 0.47 -3.38
CA LYS A 118 -23.11 0.28 -4.35
C LYS A 118 -22.79 1.53 -5.16
N ARG A 119 -23.79 2.33 -5.52
CA ARG A 119 -23.58 3.60 -6.22
C ARG A 119 -22.83 4.59 -5.31
N ILE A 120 -23.27 4.76 -4.07
CA ILE A 120 -22.62 5.61 -3.07
C ILE A 120 -21.18 5.15 -2.82
N GLU A 121 -20.95 3.85 -2.68
CA GLU A 121 -19.61 3.27 -2.56
C GLU A 121 -18.74 3.63 -3.75
N ARG A 122 -19.26 3.50 -4.99
CA ARG A 122 -18.51 3.86 -6.19
C ARG A 122 -18.12 5.34 -6.22
N GLU A 123 -19.07 6.26 -6.06
CA GLU A 123 -18.76 7.70 -6.04
C GLU A 123 -17.79 8.03 -4.89
N GLY A 124 -17.94 7.36 -3.74
CA GLY A 124 -17.08 7.54 -2.58
C GLY A 124 -15.62 7.11 -2.84
N GLU A 125 -15.41 6.00 -3.54
CA GLU A 125 -14.08 5.55 -3.97
C GLU A 125 -13.47 6.49 -5.01
N GLU A 126 -14.28 7.06 -5.90
CA GLU A 126 -13.83 8.09 -6.84
C GLU A 126 -13.40 9.37 -6.08
N ALA A 127 -14.17 9.80 -5.08
CA ALA A 127 -13.83 10.95 -4.24
C ALA A 127 -12.53 10.75 -3.45
N LYS A 128 -12.33 9.54 -2.89
CA LYS A 128 -11.08 9.15 -2.22
C LYS A 128 -9.86 9.29 -3.14
N LYS A 129 -9.98 8.85 -4.39
CA LYS A 129 -8.90 9.02 -5.38
C LYS A 129 -8.64 10.51 -5.67
N LYS A 130 -9.66 11.35 -5.76
CA LYS A 130 -9.49 12.79 -6.00
C LYS A 130 -8.79 13.49 -4.84
N ILE A 131 -9.12 13.16 -3.58
CA ILE A 131 -8.43 13.76 -2.43
C ILE A 131 -6.96 13.34 -2.38
N ASP A 132 -6.65 12.08 -2.73
CA ASP A 132 -5.26 11.63 -2.83
C ASP A 132 -4.48 12.43 -3.87
N ILE A 133 -5.06 12.68 -5.05
CA ILE A 133 -4.45 13.52 -6.10
C ILE A 133 -4.20 14.94 -5.58
N VAL A 134 -5.15 15.54 -4.84
CA VAL A 134 -4.96 16.88 -4.24
C VAL A 134 -3.78 16.88 -3.26
N ILE A 135 -3.71 15.90 -2.37
CA ILE A 135 -2.63 15.77 -1.38
C ILE A 135 -1.28 15.63 -2.08
N GLU A 136 -1.20 14.76 -3.08
CA GLU A 136 0.06 14.51 -3.80
C GLU A 136 0.47 15.72 -4.65
N THR A 137 -0.48 16.39 -5.29
CA THR A 137 -0.25 17.65 -6.01
C THR A 137 0.30 18.74 -5.08
N ALA A 138 -0.24 18.85 -3.87
CA ALA A 138 0.25 19.80 -2.87
C ALA A 138 1.69 19.46 -2.45
N ARG A 139 2.00 18.19 -2.17
CA ARG A 139 3.35 17.73 -1.82
C ARG A 139 4.36 18.02 -2.94
N ALA A 140 4.02 17.70 -4.18
CA ALA A 140 4.88 17.95 -5.34
C ALA A 140 5.25 19.45 -5.49
N LYS A 141 4.31 20.35 -5.18
CA LYS A 141 4.55 21.80 -5.22
C LYS A 141 5.38 22.32 -4.04
N VAL A 142 5.44 21.62 -2.89
CA VAL A 142 6.31 22.01 -1.76
C VAL A 142 7.80 21.85 -2.10
N GLY A 143 8.16 20.86 -2.92
CA GLY A 143 9.54 20.62 -3.36
C GLY A 143 9.99 21.42 -4.59
N SER A 144 9.11 22.25 -5.17
CA SER A 144 9.39 23.06 -6.37
C SER A 144 9.79 24.51 -6.05
N ARG A 145 10.05 24.82 -4.77
CA ARG A 145 10.57 26.11 -4.29
C ARG A 145 12.00 25.95 -3.81
#